data_AF-A0A5E4PVY3-F1
#
_entry.id   AF-A0A5E4PVY3-F1
#
_cell.length_a   1.000
_cell.length_b   1.000
_cell.length_c   1.000
_cell.angle_alpha   90.00
_cell.angle_beta   90.00
_cell.angle_gamma   90.00
#
_symmetry.space_group_name_H-M   'P 1'
#
loop_
_entity.id
_entity.type
_entity.pdbx_description
1 polymer ?
#
loop_
_entity_poly.entity_id
_entity_poly.type
_entity_poly.pdbx_seq_one_letter_code
_entity_poly.pdbx_strand_id
1 'polypeptide(L)'
;MLELDSVLYVGGVPKDMYTTLPVGVQSRQGFEGCMSSVDLPGESPSLIEDAVVPSSSLVSGCEGPTKCTHNACANKGVCVQQWNTYVCDCDLTSFTGPTCYD
;
A
#
# COMPACT_ATOMS: atom_id res chain seq x y z
N MET A 1 -31.50 3.46 11.35
CA MET A 1 -30.06 3.58 11.68
C MET A 1 -29.42 2.31 11.17
N LEU A 2 -28.37 2.41 10.36
CA LEU A 2 -27.62 1.21 9.95
C LEU A 2 -26.71 0.85 11.11
N GLU A 3 -26.93 -0.32 11.72
CA GLU A 3 -26.04 -0.88 12.73
C GLU A 3 -25.22 -1.98 12.06
N LEU A 4 -23.89 -1.88 12.18
CA LEU A 4 -22.99 -2.94 11.79
C LEU A 4 -22.66 -3.75 13.04
N ASP A 5 -22.93 -5.05 12.99
CA ASP A 5 -22.68 -6.00 14.10
C ASP A 5 -21.28 -6.64 14.00
N SER A 6 -20.40 -6.10 13.15
CA SER A 6 -19.08 -6.67 12.87
C SER A 6 -17.95 -5.66 13.10
N VAL A 7 -16.74 -6.20 13.28
CA VAL A 7 -15.51 -5.41 13.40
C VAL A 7 -15.25 -4.63 12.10
N LEU A 8 -14.82 -3.37 12.22
CA LEU A 8 -14.34 -2.56 11.10
C LEU A 8 -12.90 -2.94 10.75
N TYR A 9 -12.67 -3.34 9.51
CA TYR A 9 -11.35 -3.62 8.97
C TYR A 9 -10.86 -2.45 8.12
N VAL A 10 -9.67 -1.93 8.43
CA VAL A 10 -9.05 -0.82 7.69
C VAL A 10 -7.75 -1.32 7.04
N GLY A 11 -7.56 -1.00 5.76
CA GLY A 11 -6.39 -1.45 5.00
C GLY A 11 -6.49 -2.87 4.42
N GLY A 12 -7.34 -3.75 4.95
CA GLY A 12 -7.55 -5.09 4.39
C GLY A 12 -8.18 -6.05 5.38
N VAL A 13 -8.43 -7.28 4.94
CA VAL A 13 -9.02 -8.36 5.74
C VAL A 13 -8.05 -9.57 5.81
N PRO A 14 -8.25 -10.53 6.74
CA PRO A 14 -7.54 -11.81 6.72
C PRO A 14 -7.59 -12.49 5.34
N LYS A 15 -6.50 -13.16 4.94
CA LYS A 15 -6.32 -13.69 3.57
C LYS A 15 -7.46 -14.61 3.13
N ASP A 16 -7.91 -15.43 4.05
CA ASP A 16 -9.01 -16.37 3.95
C ASP A 16 -10.36 -15.68 3.67
N MET A 17 -10.58 -14.46 4.18
CA MET A 17 -11.82 -13.70 3.94
C MET A 17 -11.96 -13.18 2.50
N TYR A 18 -10.86 -12.97 1.77
CA TYR A 18 -10.93 -12.49 0.37
C TYR A 18 -11.71 -13.44 -0.54
N THR A 19 -11.77 -14.73 -0.18
CA THR A 19 -12.48 -15.75 -0.95
C THR A 19 -14.00 -15.72 -0.77
N THR A 20 -14.48 -15.07 0.29
CA THR A 20 -15.90 -15.03 0.68
C THR A 20 -16.46 -13.61 0.73
N LEU A 21 -15.79 -12.64 0.09
CA LEU A 21 -16.27 -11.27 0.06
C LEU A 21 -17.61 -11.16 -0.69
N PRO A 22 -18.49 -10.21 -0.29
CA PRO A 22 -19.77 -10.00 -0.95
C PRO A 22 -19.63 -9.77 -2.45
N VAL A 23 -20.65 -10.20 -3.20
CA VAL A 23 -20.73 -9.98 -4.65
C VAL A 23 -20.66 -8.48 -4.93
N GLY A 24 -19.82 -8.09 -5.89
CA GLY A 24 -19.56 -6.70 -6.25
C GLY A 24 -18.26 -6.14 -5.68
N VAL A 25 -17.67 -6.77 -4.66
CA VAL A 25 -16.34 -6.40 -4.16
C VAL A 25 -15.25 -7.03 -5.04
N GLN A 26 -14.48 -6.18 -5.72
CA GLN A 26 -13.43 -6.63 -6.65
C GLN A 26 -12.07 -6.85 -5.99
N SER A 27 -11.82 -6.25 -4.81
CA SER A 27 -10.53 -6.36 -4.13
C SER A 27 -10.18 -7.81 -3.80
N ARG A 28 -8.94 -8.20 -4.09
CA ARG A 28 -8.37 -9.53 -3.80
C ARG A 28 -7.09 -9.48 -2.97
N GLN A 29 -6.70 -8.27 -2.56
CA GLN A 29 -5.54 -7.99 -1.73
C GLN A 29 -5.82 -6.78 -0.84
N GLY A 30 -4.99 -6.58 0.17
CA GLY A 30 -5.03 -5.41 1.03
C GLY A 30 -4.62 -4.14 0.28
N PHE A 31 -5.04 -3.01 0.84
CA PHE A 31 -4.49 -1.70 0.51
C PHE A 31 -3.06 -1.61 1.05
N GLU A 32 -2.18 -1.08 0.22
CA GLU A 32 -0.78 -0.87 0.51
C GLU A 32 -0.49 0.60 0.18
N GLY A 33 -0.29 1.40 1.22
CA GLY A 33 -0.31 2.86 1.11
C GLY A 33 -0.38 3.57 2.45
N CYS A 34 -0.49 4.90 2.39
CA CYS A 34 -0.78 5.72 3.56
C CYS A 34 -2.27 6.03 3.66
N MET A 35 -2.77 6.10 4.89
CA MET A 35 -4.07 6.65 5.21
C MET A 35 -3.88 7.74 6.26
N SER A 36 -4.64 8.82 6.13
CA SER A 36 -4.65 9.93 7.08
C SER A 36 -6.05 10.47 7.22
N SER A 37 -6.33 11.14 8.33
CA SER A 37 -7.60 11.84 8.55
C SER A 37 -8.82 10.90 8.44
N VAL A 38 -8.71 9.71 9.02
CA VAL A 38 -9.86 8.79 9.14
C VAL A 38 -10.83 9.39 10.14
N ASP A 39 -12.03 9.70 9.66
CA ASP A 39 -13.11 10.25 10.45
C ASP A 39 -14.31 9.30 10.35
N LEU A 40 -14.76 8.82 11.49
CA LEU A 40 -15.95 7.99 11.63
C LEU A 40 -17.02 8.79 12.37
N PRO A 41 -18.31 8.46 12.23
CA PRO A 41 -19.37 9.22 12.88
C PRO A 41 -19.21 9.27 14.40
N GLY A 42 -18.71 10.41 14.90
CA GLY A 42 -18.52 10.67 16.33
C GLY A 42 -17.14 10.30 16.90
N GLU A 43 -16.23 9.77 16.08
CA GLU A 43 -14.86 9.43 16.51
C GLU A 43 -13.83 9.59 15.39
N SER A 44 -12.59 9.92 15.77
CA SER A 44 -11.46 10.02 14.84
C SER A 44 -10.33 9.12 15.37
N PRO A 45 -10.44 7.79 15.21
CA PRO A 45 -9.57 6.85 15.90
C PRO A 45 -8.17 6.81 15.29
N SER A 46 -7.18 6.58 16.14
CA SER A 46 -5.83 6.21 15.72
C SER A 46 -5.84 4.79 15.19
N LEU A 47 -5.60 4.62 13.89
CA LEU A 47 -5.50 3.29 13.26
C LEU A 47 -4.38 2.41 13.84
N ILE A 48 -3.46 2.99 14.61
CA ILE A 48 -2.34 2.29 15.24
C ILE A 48 -2.65 1.97 16.71
N GLU A 49 -3.14 2.96 17.46
CA GLU A 49 -3.30 2.84 18.92
C GLU A 49 -4.66 2.25 19.30
N ASP A 50 -5.72 2.57 18.58
CA ASP A 50 -7.09 2.17 18.90
C ASP A 50 -7.51 0.85 18.22
N ALA A 51 -6.59 0.20 17.49
CA ALA A 51 -6.87 -1.03 16.76
C ALA A 51 -7.13 -2.22 17.70
N VAL A 52 -8.33 -2.81 17.60
CA VAL A 52 -8.71 -4.02 18.35
C VAL A 52 -7.78 -5.20 18.07
N VAL A 53 -7.35 -5.34 16.82
CA VAL A 53 -6.35 -6.33 16.39
C VAL A 53 -5.18 -5.59 15.75
N PRO A 54 -4.02 -5.47 16.44
CA PRO A 54 -2.88 -4.75 15.91
C PRO A 54 -2.22 -5.51 14.76
N SER A 55 -1.62 -4.77 13.84
CA SER A 55 -0.86 -5.31 12.71
C SER A 55 0.58 -4.81 12.77
N SER A 56 1.55 -5.71 12.62
CA SER A 56 2.98 -5.36 12.53
C SER A 56 3.35 -4.65 11.22
N SER A 57 2.43 -4.56 10.27
CA SER A 57 2.64 -3.90 8.98
C SER A 57 2.24 -2.41 9.01
N LEU A 58 1.77 -1.90 10.14
CA LEU A 58 1.45 -0.49 10.33
C LEU A 58 2.64 0.23 10.95
N VAL A 59 2.93 1.42 10.42
CA VAL A 59 3.95 2.32 10.94
C VAL A 59 3.38 3.73 11.05
N SER A 60 3.85 4.49 12.04
CA SER A 60 3.47 5.90 12.17
C SER A 60 4.13 6.73 11.07
N GLY A 61 3.35 7.60 10.44
CA GLY A 61 3.82 8.50 9.39
C GLY A 61 3.63 7.94 7.98
N CYS A 62 3.99 8.76 7.00
CA CYS A 62 3.81 8.49 5.57
C CYS A 62 5.09 8.81 4.79
N GLU A 63 6.25 8.67 5.44
CA GLU A 63 7.52 8.64 4.71
C GLU A 63 7.60 7.28 4.01
N GLY A 64 6.83 7.15 2.92
CA GLY A 64 6.87 5.97 2.05
C GLY A 64 8.33 5.66 1.67
N PRO A 65 8.70 4.39 1.46
CA PRO A 65 10.09 4.04 1.30
C PRO A 65 10.63 4.65 0.01
N THR A 66 11.50 5.66 0.12
CA THR A 66 12.22 6.24 -1.00
C THR A 66 13.33 5.29 -1.44
N LYS A 67 12.99 4.42 -2.39
CA LYS A 67 13.92 3.45 -2.99
C LYS A 67 14.58 4.02 -4.24
N CYS A 68 13.92 4.96 -4.91
CA CYS A 68 14.56 5.70 -5.99
C CYS A 68 15.68 6.59 -5.45
N THR A 69 16.90 6.26 -5.85
CA THR A 69 18.10 7.06 -5.63
C THR A 69 18.71 7.38 -6.99
N HIS A 70 19.67 8.31 -7.03
CA HIS A 70 20.29 8.71 -8.31
C HIS A 70 20.96 7.55 -9.07
N ASN A 71 21.31 6.46 -8.37
CA ASN A 71 21.96 5.27 -8.91
C ASN A 71 21.02 4.05 -9.01
N ALA A 72 19.72 4.21 -8.75
CA ALA A 72 18.77 3.10 -8.81
C ALA A 72 18.63 2.52 -10.22
N CYS A 73 18.71 3.38 -11.24
CA CYS A 73 18.65 3.00 -12.65
C CYS A 73 19.91 3.48 -13.38
N ALA A 74 20.49 2.62 -14.20
CA ALA A 74 21.65 2.94 -15.00
C ALA A 74 21.27 3.61 -16.32
N ASN A 75 22.28 4.11 -17.04
CA ASN A 75 22.15 4.60 -18.41
C ASN A 75 21.03 5.63 -18.62
N LYS A 76 20.77 6.45 -17.58
CA LYS A 76 19.70 7.47 -17.55
C LYS A 76 18.28 6.90 -17.65
N GLY A 77 18.08 5.63 -17.29
CA GLY A 77 16.76 5.05 -17.09
C GLY A 77 16.00 5.81 -16.00
N VAL A 78 14.68 5.89 -16.13
CA VAL A 78 13.83 6.63 -15.21
C VAL A 78 13.47 5.73 -14.04
N CYS A 79 13.83 6.13 -12.82
CA CYS A 79 13.41 5.42 -11.62
C CYS A 79 11.96 5.77 -11.29
N VAL A 80 11.10 4.76 -11.33
CA VAL A 80 9.68 4.86 -10.96
C VAL A 80 9.51 4.26 -9.57
N GLN A 81 9.21 5.13 -8.59
CA GLN A 81 8.97 4.71 -7.22
C GLN A 81 7.65 3.91 -7.14
N GLN A 82 7.71 2.73 -6.54
CA GLN A 82 6.55 1.93 -6.16
C GLN A 82 6.37 1.98 -4.64
N TRP A 83 5.29 1.42 -4.10
CA TRP A 83 5.07 1.50 -2.65
C TRP A 83 6.16 0.79 -1.85
N ASN A 84 6.53 -0.45 -2.17
CA ASN A 84 7.55 -1.21 -1.43
C ASN A 84 8.86 -1.41 -2.22
N THR A 85 8.95 -0.91 -3.45
CA THR A 85 10.07 -1.15 -4.37
C THR A 85 10.25 0.02 -5.34
N TYR A 86 11.13 -0.13 -6.31
CA TYR A 86 11.20 0.73 -7.49
C TYR A 86 11.27 -0.14 -8.74
N VAL A 87 10.99 0.47 -9.89
CA VAL A 87 11.18 -0.13 -11.21
C VAL A 87 11.93 0.89 -12.08
N CYS A 88 12.83 0.41 -12.93
CA CYS A 88 13.48 1.24 -13.93
C CYS A 88 12.73 1.16 -15.25
N ASP A 89 12.29 2.31 -15.75
CA ASP A 89 11.82 2.47 -17.12
C ASP A 89 13.04 2.71 -18.03
N CYS A 90 13.30 1.75 -18.91
CA CYS A 90 14.42 1.74 -19.83
C CYS A 90 14.03 2.11 -21.26
N ASP A 91 12.77 2.48 -21.55
CA ASP A 91 12.25 2.65 -22.93
C ASP A 91 12.97 3.75 -23.71
N LEU A 92 13.46 4.78 -23.02
CA LEU A 92 14.25 5.88 -23.60
C LEU A 92 15.76 5.64 -23.49
N THR A 93 16.17 4.41 -23.22
CA THR A 93 17.56 3.97 -23.19
C THR A 93 17.78 2.88 -24.25
N SER A 94 19.04 2.59 -24.58
CA SER A 94 19.37 1.45 -25.45
C SER A 94 19.63 0.16 -24.67
N PHE A 95 19.23 0.12 -23.40
CA PHE A 95 19.52 -0.95 -22.46
C PHE A 95 18.24 -1.60 -21.96
N THR A 96 18.36 -2.82 -21.44
CA THR A 96 17.25 -3.59 -20.90
C THR A 96 17.57 -4.10 -19.48
N GLY A 97 16.70 -4.95 -18.95
CA GLY A 97 16.84 -5.50 -17.61
C GLY A 97 16.28 -4.61 -16.51
N PRO A 98 16.25 -5.10 -15.25
CA PRO A 98 15.58 -4.43 -14.13
C PRO A 98 16.22 -3.11 -13.70
N THR A 99 17.47 -2.86 -14.11
CA THR A 99 18.25 -1.66 -13.77
C THR A 99 18.80 -0.93 -14.99
N CYS A 100 18.33 -1.27 -16.20
CA CYS A 100 18.81 -0.71 -17.48
C CYS A 100 20.32 -0.87 -17.71
N TYR A 101 20.89 -2.04 -17.40
CA TYR A 101 22.33 -2.32 -17.58
C TYR A 101 22.62 -3.31 -18.71
N ASP A 102 21.62 -4.06 -19.17
CA ASP A 102 21.78 -5.11 -20.18
C ASP A 102 21.78 -4.56 -21.60
#